data_AF-A0A0H5RYM2-F1
#
_entry.id   AF-A0A0H5RYM2-F1
#
_cell.length_a   1.000
_cell.length_b   1.000
_cell.length_c   1.000
_cell.angle_alpha   90.00
_cell.angle_beta   90.00
_cell.angle_gamma   90.00
#
_symmetry.space_group_name_H-M   'P 1'
#
loop_
_entity.id
_entity.type
_entity.pdbx_description
1 polymer ?
#
loop_
_entity_poly.entity_id
_entity_poly.type
_entity_poly.pdbx_seq_one_letter_code
_entity_poly.pdbx_strand_id
1 'polypeptide(L)'
;MNTNKRPVVQFSFWEKLQHNWVRHQWADWLLALIVVGGWLALGRAGWLPWALTEVPHDVRRTAFQVVATVAATMGGFTLTSISILVNLLRTPMTTVDKLLPADDKRRVGTAFVSALPTLFALFTAALVGLTTDANVDAGYWWIQATIAVAAIAAVASLARVVWILRRLLTLSTD
;
A
#
# COMPACT_ATOMS: atom_id res chain seq x y z
N MET A 1 14.31 30.19 -34.62
CA MET A 1 13.56 30.87 -33.54
C MET A 1 12.34 30.00 -33.22
N ASN A 2 12.35 29.36 -32.04
CA ASN A 2 11.45 28.27 -31.66
C ASN A 2 10.10 28.79 -31.13
N THR A 3 8.99 28.58 -31.84
CA THR A 3 7.63 28.87 -31.36
C THR A 3 6.63 27.80 -31.81
N ASN A 4 6.80 26.55 -31.34
CA ASN A 4 5.70 25.59 -31.23
C ASN A 4 6.12 24.35 -30.42
N LYS A 5 6.31 24.54 -29.11
CA LYS A 5 6.29 23.41 -28.16
C LYS A 5 4.90 23.33 -27.54
N ARG A 6 3.91 22.90 -28.32
CA ARG A 6 2.65 22.42 -27.75
C ARG A 6 2.93 21.03 -27.16
N PRO A 7 2.71 20.80 -25.85
CA PRO A 7 2.83 19.45 -25.32
C PRO A 7 1.71 18.58 -25.91
N VAL A 8 2.09 17.55 -26.68
CA VAL A 8 1.22 16.70 -27.52
C VAL A 8 0.42 15.65 -26.71
N VAL A 9 0.29 15.79 -25.38
CA VAL A 9 -0.58 14.88 -24.62
C VAL A 9 -1.30 15.66 -23.52
N GLN A 10 -2.59 15.92 -23.73
CA GLN A 10 -3.50 16.28 -22.63
C GLN A 10 -3.70 15.03 -21.78
N PHE A 11 -2.77 14.75 -20.86
CA PHE A 11 -3.00 13.74 -19.84
C PHE A 11 -4.24 14.16 -19.02
N SER A 12 -5.20 13.26 -18.93
CA SER A 12 -6.35 13.39 -18.04
C SER A 12 -5.87 13.69 -16.62
N PHE A 13 -6.62 14.48 -15.85
CA PHE A 13 -6.30 14.78 -14.45
C PHE A 13 -6.03 13.50 -13.65
N TRP A 14 -6.77 12.44 -13.96
CA TRP A 14 -6.60 11.10 -13.39
C TRP A 14 -5.28 10.42 -13.76
N GLU A 15 -4.84 10.56 -15.01
CA GLU A 15 -3.55 10.00 -15.45
C GLU A 15 -2.37 10.76 -14.84
N LYS A 16 -2.48 12.09 -14.69
CA LYS A 16 -1.48 12.89 -13.96
C LYS A 16 -1.43 12.52 -12.48
N LEU A 17 -2.58 12.31 -11.84
CA LEU A 17 -2.63 11.87 -10.44
C LEU A 17 -2.02 10.48 -10.27
N GLN A 18 -2.36 9.53 -11.15
CA GLN A 18 -1.78 8.18 -11.13
C GLN A 18 -0.26 8.22 -11.34
N HIS A 19 0.23 9.02 -12.28
CA HIS A 19 1.66 9.13 -12.54
C HIS A 19 2.41 9.78 -11.37
N ASN A 20 1.81 10.79 -10.75
CA ASN A 20 2.38 11.45 -9.58
C ASN A 20 2.35 10.56 -8.32
N TRP A 21 1.29 9.76 -8.17
CA TRP A 21 1.10 8.80 -7.08
C TRP A 21 2.14 7.68 -7.13
N VAL A 22 2.38 7.09 -8.32
CA VAL A 22 3.41 6.06 -8.51
C VAL A 22 4.81 6.60 -8.20
N ARG A 23 5.07 7.88 -8.52
CA ARG A 23 6.37 8.52 -8.29
C ARG A 23 6.66 8.87 -6.84
N HIS A 24 5.64 9.17 -6.02
CA HIS A 24 5.82 9.61 -4.65
C HIS A 24 5.21 8.59 -3.67
N GLN A 25 6.07 7.82 -2.97
CA GLN A 25 5.64 6.88 -1.92
C GLN A 25 4.85 7.57 -0.80
N TRP A 26 5.18 8.82 -0.49
CA TRP A 26 4.46 9.60 0.53
C TRP A 26 3.00 9.89 0.17
N ALA A 27 2.63 9.77 -1.11
CA ALA A 27 1.24 9.95 -1.54
C ALA A 27 0.30 8.83 -1.01
N ASP A 28 0.82 7.64 -0.67
CA ASP A 28 0.02 6.59 -0.03
C ASP A 28 -0.44 7.02 1.37
N TRP A 29 0.47 7.64 2.12
CA TRP A 29 0.19 8.18 3.46
C TRP A 29 -0.75 9.38 3.40
N LEU A 30 -0.57 10.26 2.41
CA LEU A 30 -1.42 11.43 2.24
C LEU A 30 -2.85 11.02 1.85
N LEU A 31 -3.01 10.04 0.96
CA LEU A 31 -4.33 9.49 0.61
C LEU A 31 -4.98 8.81 1.82
N ALA A 32 -4.22 8.02 2.58
CA ALA A 32 -4.71 7.41 3.81
C ALA A 32 -5.16 8.46 4.84
N LEU A 33 -4.40 9.54 5.03
CA LEU A 33 -4.76 10.65 5.91
C LEU A 33 -6.05 11.35 5.47
N ILE A 34 -6.26 11.55 4.17
CA ILE A 34 -7.49 12.16 3.64
C ILE A 34 -8.69 11.26 3.94
N VAL A 35 -8.58 9.95 3.66
CA VAL A 35 -9.70 9.01 3.86
C VAL A 35 -10.05 8.87 5.34
N VAL A 36 -9.06 8.67 6.22
CA VAL A 36 -9.30 8.55 7.65
C VAL A 36 -9.72 9.89 8.27
N GLY A 37 -9.13 11.00 7.83
CA GLY A 37 -9.54 12.33 8.27
C GLY A 37 -11.00 12.63 7.91
N GLY A 38 -11.43 12.26 6.70
CA GLY A 38 -12.83 12.34 6.27
C GLY A 38 -13.76 11.47 7.12
N TRP A 39 -13.35 10.22 7.41
CA TRP A 39 -14.10 9.32 8.29
C TRP A 39 -14.27 9.90 9.71
N LEU A 40 -13.18 10.40 10.31
CA LEU A 40 -13.22 11.00 11.64
C LEU A 40 -14.06 12.29 11.67
N ALA A 41 -14.00 13.11 10.62
CA ALA A 41 -14.83 14.31 10.49
C ALA A 41 -16.32 13.98 10.39
N LEU A 42 -16.67 12.95 9.60
CA LEU A 42 -18.04 12.44 9.50
C LEU A 42 -18.53 11.82 10.81
N GLY A 43 -17.65 11.10 11.52
CA GLY A 43 -17.94 10.58 12.85
C GLY A 43 -18.20 11.70 13.86
N ARG A 44 -17.43 12.79 13.81
CA ARG A 44 -17.65 13.97 14.66
C ARG A 44 -18.96 14.70 14.35
N ALA A 45 -19.45 14.61 13.12
CA ALA A 45 -20.75 15.13 12.71
C ALA A 45 -21.93 14.22 13.11
N GLY A 46 -21.66 13.08 13.77
CA GLY A 46 -22.68 12.12 14.20
C GLY A 46 -23.29 11.30 13.05
N TRP A 47 -22.68 11.33 11.86
CA TRP A 47 -23.18 10.60 10.69
C TRP A 47 -22.65 9.16 10.62
N LEU A 48 -21.55 8.89 11.31
CA LEU A 48 -20.92 7.58 11.41
C LEU A 48 -20.47 7.31 12.85
N PRO A 49 -20.31 6.04 13.26
CA PRO A 49 -19.77 5.71 14.57
C PRO A 49 -18.39 6.36 14.78
N TRP A 50 -18.17 6.85 16.00
CA TRP A 50 -16.97 7.60 16.36
C TRP A 50 -15.78 6.64 16.55
N ALA A 51 -15.20 6.20 15.42
CA ALA A 51 -14.25 5.08 15.35
C ALA A 51 -14.87 3.73 15.80
N LEU A 52 -14.05 2.71 16.02
CA LEU A 52 -14.49 1.39 16.52
C LEU A 52 -14.78 1.41 18.03
N THR A 53 -14.88 2.58 18.67
CA THR A 53 -15.01 2.70 20.13
C THR A 53 -16.34 2.14 20.68
N GLU A 54 -17.39 2.15 19.86
CA GLU A 54 -18.70 1.54 20.19
C GLU A 54 -18.72 0.03 19.94
N VAL A 55 -17.65 -0.54 19.39
CA VAL A 55 -17.55 -1.97 19.07
C VAL A 55 -17.01 -2.75 20.28
N PRO A 56 -17.66 -3.87 20.68
CA PRO A 56 -17.21 -4.70 21.78
C PRO A 56 -15.74 -5.12 21.66
N HIS A 57 -15.05 -5.25 22.79
CA HIS A 57 -13.61 -5.54 22.83
C HIS A 57 -13.22 -6.81 22.06
N ASP A 58 -14.06 -7.86 22.10
CA ASP A 58 -13.78 -9.12 21.42
C ASP A 58 -13.75 -8.96 19.91
N VAL A 59 -14.69 -8.18 19.37
CA VAL A 59 -14.79 -7.91 17.93
C VAL A 59 -13.62 -7.04 17.47
N ARG A 60 -13.21 -6.03 18.26
CA ARG A 60 -12.01 -5.23 17.96
C ARG A 60 -10.73 -6.07 17.99
N ARG A 61 -10.60 -6.97 18.97
CA ARG A 61 -9.47 -7.89 19.09
C ARG A 61 -9.36 -8.79 17.86
N THR A 62 -10.48 -9.39 17.42
CA THR A 62 -10.51 -10.19 16.19
C THR A 62 -10.12 -9.36 14.98
N ALA A 63 -10.62 -8.13 14.85
CA ALA A 63 -10.26 -7.25 13.73
C ALA A 63 -8.76 -6.95 13.69
N PHE A 64 -8.13 -6.60 14.83
CA PHE A 64 -6.69 -6.36 14.89
C PHE A 64 -5.87 -7.62 14.60
N GLN A 65 -6.31 -8.78 15.07
CA GLN A 65 -5.66 -10.05 14.74
C GLN A 65 -5.72 -10.33 13.25
N VAL A 66 -6.88 -10.18 12.61
CA VAL A 66 -7.04 -10.36 11.16
C VAL A 66 -6.12 -9.39 10.40
N VAL A 67 -6.10 -8.12 10.78
CA VAL A 67 -5.22 -7.12 10.15
C VAL A 67 -3.75 -7.48 10.31
N ALA A 68 -3.33 -7.89 11.52
CA ALA A 68 -1.96 -8.30 11.79
C ALA A 68 -1.57 -9.54 10.97
N THR A 69 -2.45 -10.55 10.88
CA THR A 69 -2.25 -11.75 10.08
C THR A 69 -2.12 -11.41 8.61
N VAL A 70 -3.04 -10.61 8.05
CA VAL A 70 -2.99 -10.19 6.65
C VAL A 70 -1.69 -9.42 6.35
N ALA A 71 -1.31 -8.48 7.23
CA ALA A 71 -0.07 -7.73 7.07
C ALA A 71 1.17 -8.63 7.09
N ALA A 72 1.24 -9.58 8.03
CA ALA A 72 2.33 -10.55 8.13
C ALA A 72 2.39 -11.47 6.90
N THR A 73 1.25 -12.01 6.46
CA THR A 73 1.18 -12.88 5.26
C THR A 73 1.59 -12.13 4.01
N MET A 74 1.10 -10.91 3.81
CA MET A 74 1.46 -10.08 2.65
C MET A 74 2.93 -9.64 2.69
N GLY A 75 3.46 -9.32 3.87
CA GLY A 75 4.87 -9.04 4.09
C GLY A 75 5.75 -10.25 3.74
N GLY A 76 5.37 -11.44 4.23
CA GLY A 76 6.03 -12.70 3.90
C GLY A 76 6.01 -13.00 2.41
N PHE A 77 4.85 -12.91 1.76
CA PHE A 77 4.70 -13.08 0.32
C PHE A 77 5.60 -12.13 -0.49
N THR A 78 5.69 -10.87 -0.05
CA THR A 78 6.55 -9.87 -0.68
C THR A 78 8.03 -10.25 -0.55
N LEU A 79 8.46 -10.67 0.64
CA LEU A 79 9.84 -11.13 0.87
C LEU A 79 10.18 -12.39 0.07
N THR A 80 9.28 -13.38 0.01
CA THR A 80 9.45 -14.59 -0.80
C THR A 80 9.57 -14.24 -2.28
N SER A 81 8.72 -13.34 -2.78
CA SER A 81 8.76 -12.89 -4.19
C SER A 81 10.08 -12.20 -4.53
N ILE A 82 10.58 -11.32 -3.65
CA ILE A 82 11.89 -10.68 -3.82
C ILE A 82 13.02 -11.72 -3.78
N SER A 83 12.96 -12.68 -2.85
CA SER A 83 13.95 -13.75 -2.73
C SER A 83 14.03 -14.59 -4.00
N ILE A 84 12.87 -15.01 -4.55
CA ILE A 84 12.79 -15.73 -5.83
C ILE A 84 13.37 -14.87 -6.96
N LEU A 85 13.00 -13.59 -7.06
CA LEU A 85 13.53 -12.69 -8.08
C LEU A 85 15.05 -12.58 -8.02
N VAL A 86 15.62 -12.38 -6.83
CA VAL A 86 17.07 -12.30 -6.63
C VAL A 86 17.75 -13.62 -6.96
N ASN A 87 17.15 -14.74 -6.56
CA ASN A 87 17.68 -16.07 -6.84
C ASN A 87 17.69 -16.35 -8.35
N LEU A 88 16.62 -16.01 -9.07
CA LEU A 88 16.52 -16.12 -10.52
C LEU A 88 17.51 -15.21 -11.25
N LEU A 89 17.84 -14.04 -10.70
CA LEU A 89 18.86 -13.14 -11.26
C LEU A 89 20.29 -13.64 -11.02
N ARG A 90 20.54 -14.37 -9.92
CA ARG A 90 21.85 -14.97 -9.62
C ARG A 90 22.09 -16.28 -10.35
N THR A 91 21.02 -16.97 -10.75
CA THR A 91 21.14 -18.20 -11.52
C THR A 91 21.32 -17.82 -12.99
N PRO A 92 22.43 -18.18 -13.66
CA PRO A 92 22.66 -17.84 -15.07
C PRO A 92 21.68 -18.65 -15.94
N MET A 93 20.47 -18.14 -16.12
CA MET A 93 19.48 -18.71 -17.03
C MET A 93 19.45 -17.84 -18.29
N THR A 94 20.24 -18.28 -19.28
CA THR A 94 20.24 -17.81 -20.68
C THR A 94 18.84 -17.73 -21.32
N THR A 95 17.83 -18.34 -20.68
CA THR A 95 16.42 -18.37 -21.12
C THR A 95 15.54 -17.28 -20.50
N VAL A 96 15.81 -16.79 -19.27
CA VAL A 96 14.98 -15.78 -18.57
C VAL A 96 15.43 -14.35 -18.89
N ASP A 97 16.70 -14.14 -19.25
CA ASP A 97 17.17 -12.86 -19.78
C ASP A 97 16.60 -12.53 -21.17
N LYS A 98 16.04 -13.52 -21.88
CA LYS A 98 15.30 -13.31 -23.13
C LYS A 98 13.84 -12.90 -22.94
N LEU A 99 13.23 -13.14 -21.76
CA LEU A 99 11.79 -12.94 -21.56
C LEU A 99 11.43 -11.61 -20.87
N LEU A 100 12.36 -10.97 -20.16
CA LEU A 100 12.14 -9.67 -19.53
C LEU A 100 13.43 -8.82 -19.61
N PRO A 101 13.41 -7.66 -20.29
CA PRO A 101 14.52 -6.71 -20.29
C PRO A 101 14.96 -6.38 -18.85
N ALA A 102 16.27 -6.22 -18.63
CA ALA A 102 16.84 -6.02 -17.29
C ALA A 102 16.24 -4.82 -16.53
N ASP A 103 15.78 -3.79 -17.26
CA ASP A 103 15.13 -2.61 -16.70
C ASP A 103 13.77 -2.90 -16.06
N ASP A 104 13.01 -3.86 -16.59
CA ASP A 104 11.68 -4.22 -16.07
C ASP A 104 11.79 -5.05 -14.78
N LYS A 105 12.76 -5.97 -14.71
CA LYS A 105 13.06 -6.74 -13.48
C LYS A 105 13.42 -5.82 -12.31
N ARG A 106 14.23 -4.79 -12.56
CA ARG A 106 14.64 -3.82 -11.55
C ARG A 106 13.47 -2.98 -11.06
N ARG A 107 12.58 -2.55 -11.98
CA ARG A 107 11.36 -1.80 -11.63
C ARG A 107 10.39 -2.62 -10.76
N VAL A 108 10.17 -3.89 -11.10
CA VAL A 108 9.33 -4.79 -10.29
C VAL A 108 9.92 -4.98 -8.90
N GLY A 109 11.21 -5.28 -8.80
CA GLY A 109 11.91 -5.42 -7.52
C GLY A 109 11.80 -4.17 -6.65
N THR A 110 11.98 -2.98 -7.23
CA THR A 110 11.83 -1.71 -6.49
C THR A 110 10.41 -1.45 -6.01
N ALA A 111 9.39 -1.87 -6.77
CA ALA A 111 8.00 -1.73 -6.37
C ALA A 111 7.67 -2.62 -5.16
N PHE A 112 8.10 -3.89 -5.18
CA PHE A 112 7.90 -4.78 -4.04
C PHE A 112 8.66 -4.32 -2.79
N VAL A 113 9.93 -3.91 -2.93
CA VAL A 113 10.72 -3.38 -1.81
C VAL A 113 10.06 -2.13 -1.22
N SER A 114 9.44 -1.29 -2.06
CA SER A 114 8.75 -0.09 -1.59
C SER A 114 7.49 -0.35 -0.75
N ALA A 115 6.87 -1.52 -0.87
CA ALA A 115 5.67 -1.88 -0.11
C ALA A 115 6.00 -2.43 1.28
N LEU A 116 7.22 -2.96 1.48
CA LEU A 116 7.64 -3.56 2.74
C LEU A 116 7.55 -2.61 3.94
N PRO A 117 8.03 -1.35 3.88
CA PRO A 117 7.93 -0.43 5.01
C PRO A 117 6.48 -0.17 5.43
N THR A 118 5.56 -0.07 4.48
CA THR A 118 4.14 0.20 4.75
C THR A 118 3.45 -1.02 5.35
N LEU A 119 3.74 -2.22 4.85
CA LEU A 119 3.24 -3.47 5.42
C LEU A 119 3.79 -3.70 6.84
N PHE A 120 5.07 -3.40 7.06
CA PHE A 120 5.68 -3.47 8.39
C PHE A 120 5.08 -2.46 9.37
N ALA A 121 4.81 -1.23 8.92
CA ALA A 121 4.15 -0.21 9.71
C ALA A 121 2.72 -0.65 10.11
N LEU A 122 1.96 -1.21 9.16
CA LEU A 122 0.63 -1.78 9.44
C LEU A 122 0.71 -2.92 10.46
N PHE A 123 1.63 -3.86 10.27
CA PHE A 123 1.83 -4.97 11.19
C PHE A 123 2.15 -4.47 12.61
N THR A 124 3.09 -3.52 12.72
CA THR A 124 3.49 -2.93 14.00
C THR A 124 2.32 -2.19 14.65
N ALA A 125 1.56 -1.39 13.90
CA ALA A 125 0.39 -0.68 14.41
C ALA A 125 -0.70 -1.64 14.91
N ALA A 126 -0.96 -2.72 14.15
CA ALA A 126 -1.92 -3.74 14.54
C ALA A 126 -1.48 -4.49 15.81
N LEU A 127 -0.18 -4.77 15.96
CA LEU A 127 0.38 -5.39 17.16
C LEU A 127 0.26 -4.48 18.38
N VAL A 128 0.54 -3.18 18.22
CA VAL A 128 0.31 -2.18 19.28
C VAL A 128 -1.17 -2.11 19.66
N GLY A 129 -2.08 -2.09 18.69
CA GLY A 129 -3.53 -2.14 18.98
C GLY A 129 -3.96 -3.41 19.69
N LEU A 130 -3.39 -4.56 19.33
CA LEU A 130 -3.68 -5.83 19.98
C LEU A 130 -3.16 -5.89 21.42
N THR A 131 -2.00 -5.30 21.71
CA THR A 131 -1.42 -5.32 23.07
C THR A 131 -2.00 -4.24 23.98
N THR A 132 -2.49 -3.13 23.43
CA THR A 132 -3.00 -1.98 24.20
C THR A 132 -4.52 -1.83 24.08
N ASP A 133 -5.02 -1.41 22.91
CA ASP A 133 -6.42 -1.07 22.66
C ASP A 133 -7.38 -2.24 22.90
N ALA A 134 -7.02 -3.46 22.50
CA ALA A 134 -7.88 -4.64 22.63
C ALA A 134 -8.19 -5.03 24.09
N ASN A 135 -7.46 -4.49 25.06
CA ASN A 135 -7.63 -4.79 26.50
C ASN A 135 -8.42 -3.70 27.26
N VAL A 136 -8.91 -2.67 26.57
CA VAL A 136 -9.64 -1.55 27.19
C VAL A 136 -11.08 -1.52 26.67
N ASP A 137 -12.08 -1.26 27.52
CA ASP A 137 -13.50 -1.36 27.14
C ASP A 137 -13.88 -0.48 25.95
N ALA A 138 -13.61 0.82 26.02
CA ALA A 138 -13.90 1.76 24.93
C ALA A 138 -12.81 1.82 23.84
N GLY A 139 -11.62 1.28 24.12
CA GLY A 139 -10.44 1.47 23.27
C GLY A 139 -9.98 2.93 23.15
N TYR A 140 -8.88 3.14 22.44
CA TYR A 140 -8.28 4.42 22.12
C TYR A 140 -8.52 4.76 20.64
N TRP A 141 -9.37 5.77 20.40
CA TRP A 141 -9.70 6.25 19.05
C TRP A 141 -8.46 6.57 18.19
N TRP A 142 -7.39 7.08 18.81
CA TRP A 142 -6.16 7.43 18.11
C TRP A 142 -5.38 6.20 17.64
N ILE A 143 -5.42 5.08 18.37
CA ILE A 143 -4.81 3.81 17.95
C ILE A 143 -5.59 3.23 16.77
N GLN A 144 -6.91 3.22 16.88
CA GLN A 144 -7.81 2.74 15.82
C GLN A 144 -7.63 3.55 14.53
N ALA A 145 -7.56 4.89 14.64
CA ALA A 145 -7.27 5.77 13.52
C ALA A 145 -5.90 5.48 12.90
N THR A 146 -4.87 5.26 13.72
CA THR A 146 -3.51 4.93 13.25
C THR A 146 -3.49 3.63 12.46
N ILE A 147 -4.17 2.59 12.96
CA ILE A 147 -4.28 1.29 12.28
C ILE A 147 -5.03 1.43 10.96
N ALA A 148 -6.12 2.22 10.94
CA ALA A 148 -6.87 2.49 9.72
C ALA A 148 -6.03 3.24 8.67
N VAL A 149 -5.27 4.26 9.09
CA VAL A 149 -4.33 4.97 8.20
C VAL A 149 -3.31 4.01 7.63
N ALA A 150 -2.68 3.20 8.48
CA ALA A 150 -1.69 2.22 8.03
C ALA A 150 -2.29 1.17 7.08
N ALA A 151 -3.54 0.75 7.32
CA ALA A 151 -4.22 -0.24 6.49
C ALA A 151 -4.49 0.31 5.09
N ILE A 152 -5.01 1.54 5.00
CA ILE A 152 -5.28 2.20 3.72
C ILE A 152 -3.97 2.48 2.98
N ALA A 153 -2.93 2.94 3.68
CA ALA A 153 -1.61 3.15 3.09
C ALA A 153 -1.04 1.83 2.53
N ALA A 154 -1.20 0.71 3.25
CA ALA A 154 -0.75 -0.60 2.78
C ALA A 154 -1.52 -1.07 1.55
N VAL A 155 -2.85 -0.90 1.52
CA VAL A 155 -3.68 -1.21 0.34
C VAL A 155 -3.28 -0.36 -0.86
N ALA A 156 -3.06 0.94 -0.66
CA ALA A 156 -2.58 1.85 -1.70
C ALA A 156 -1.22 1.39 -2.26
N SER A 157 -0.29 1.04 -1.37
CA SER A 157 1.02 0.53 -1.75
C SER A 157 0.93 -0.78 -2.57
N LEU A 158 0.06 -1.71 -2.16
CA LEU A 158 -0.19 -2.94 -2.92
C LEU A 158 -0.83 -2.65 -4.29
N ALA A 159 -1.82 -1.76 -4.35
CA ALA A 159 -2.45 -1.34 -5.60
C ALA A 159 -1.43 -0.73 -6.56
N ARG A 160 -0.44 0.01 -6.05
CA ARG A 160 0.68 0.55 -6.83
C ARG A 160 1.53 -0.57 -7.42
N VAL A 161 1.86 -1.60 -6.65
CA VAL A 161 2.60 -2.79 -7.14
C VAL A 161 1.84 -3.47 -8.28
N VAL A 162 0.53 -3.72 -8.08
CA VAL A 162 -0.34 -4.33 -9.11
C VAL A 162 -0.40 -3.47 -10.37
N TRP A 163 -0.50 -2.15 -10.22
CA TRP A 163 -0.53 -1.24 -11.36
C TRP A 163 0.79 -1.24 -12.15
N ILE A 164 1.93 -1.21 -11.45
CA ILE A 164 3.25 -1.28 -12.09
C ILE A 164 3.39 -2.59 -12.86
N LEU A 165 3.00 -3.71 -12.26
CA LEU A 165 3.01 -5.02 -12.93
C LEU A 165 2.11 -5.03 -14.17
N ARG A 166 0.87 -4.56 -14.05
CA ARG A 166 -0.06 -4.47 -15.19
C ARG A 166 0.53 -3.66 -16.33
N ARG A 167 1.13 -2.50 -16.02
CA ARG A 167 1.72 -1.61 -17.03
C ARG A 167 2.95 -2.23 -17.71
N LEU A 168 3.78 -2.94 -16.97
CA LEU A 168 4.92 -3.66 -17.55
C LEU A 168 4.42 -4.78 -18.47
N LEU A 169 3.46 -5.59 -18.05
CA LEU A 169 2.88 -6.65 -18.87
C LEU A 169 2.27 -6.13 -20.17
N THR A 170 1.54 -5.01 -20.13
CA THR A 170 1.01 -4.39 -21.35
C THR A 170 2.11 -3.91 -22.29
N LEU A 171 3.19 -3.32 -21.76
CA LEU A 171 4.31 -2.84 -22.57
C LEU A 171 5.19 -3.96 -23.13
N SER A 172 5.19 -5.14 -22.51
CA SER A 172 5.93 -6.31 -23.01
C SER A 172 5.15 -7.13 -24.05
N THR A 173 3.85 -6.88 -24.19
CA THR A 173 2.96 -7.63 -25.11
C THR A 173 2.79 -6.92 -26.46
N ASP A 174 3.03 -5.60 -26.51
CA ASP A 174 3.09 -4.78 -27.74
C ASP A 174 4.49 -4.79 -28.36
#